data_AF-A0A1Q8QS79-F1
#
_entry.id   AF-A0A1Q8QS79-F1
#
_cell.length_a   1.000
_cell.length_b   1.000
_cell.length_c   1.000
_cell.angle_alpha   90.00
_cell.angle_beta   90.00
_cell.angle_gamma   90.00
#
_symmetry.space_group_name_H-M   'P 1'
#
loop_
_entity.id
_entity.type
_entity.pdbx_description
1 polymer ?
#
loop_
_entity_poly.entity_id
_entity_poly.type
_entity_poly.pdbx_seq_one_letter_code
_entity_poly.pdbx_strand_id
1 'polypeptide(L)'
;MSLDQRTTVITQISAAAACNALAALRLAVTEALSMGISPEEIQEVLALAKDIQQQPISHVTHLIDQLLRETKKTTHKHSAHCDCGGHHA
;
A
#
# COMPACT_ATOMS: atom_id res chain seq x y z
N MET A 1 16.61 1.30 9.11
CA MET A 1 17.15 0.48 8.00
C MET A 1 17.10 1.32 6.74
N SER A 2 18.21 1.52 6.04
CA SER A 2 18.24 2.20 4.74
C SER A 2 18.12 1.18 3.62
N LEU A 3 17.27 1.44 2.64
CA LEU A 3 17.23 0.66 1.41
C LEU A 3 18.45 1.03 0.55
N ASP A 4 18.94 0.08 -0.25
CA ASP A 4 19.94 0.37 -1.26
C ASP A 4 19.33 1.18 -2.43
N GLN A 5 20.20 1.80 -3.24
CA GLN A 5 19.77 2.66 -4.35
C GLN A 5 18.91 1.90 -5.37
N ARG A 6 19.27 0.65 -5.68
CA ARG A 6 18.56 -0.17 -6.67
C ARG A 6 17.13 -0.45 -6.20
N THR A 7 16.98 -0.85 -4.94
CA THR A 7 15.67 -1.06 -4.31
C THR A 7 14.84 0.22 -4.26
N THR A 8 15.48 1.37 -4.02
CA THR A 8 14.83 2.68 -4.01
C THR A 8 14.26 3.03 -5.38
N VAL A 9 15.06 2.91 -6.44
CA VAL A 9 14.64 3.23 -7.81
C VAL A 9 13.55 2.28 -8.32
N ILE A 10 13.65 0.98 -8.03
CA ILE A 10 12.61 0.00 -8.38
C ILE A 10 11.27 0.37 -7.71
N THR A 11 11.32 0.77 -6.43
CA THR A 11 10.13 1.19 -5.68
C THR A 11 9.52 2.46 -6.28
N GLN A 12 10.36 3.42 -6.72
CA GLN A 12 9.90 4.64 -7.39
C GLN A 12 9.24 4.34 -8.75
N ILE A 13 9.80 3.43 -9.55
CA ILE A 13 9.17 2.98 -10.80
C ILE A 13 7.79 2.39 -10.51
N SER A 14 7.71 1.45 -9.55
CA SER A 14 6.45 0.79 -9.19
C SER A 14 5.39 1.80 -8.73
N ALA A 15 5.75 2.70 -7.81
CA ALA A 15 4.84 3.74 -7.31
C ALA A 15 4.39 4.71 -8.42
N ALA A 16 5.33 5.19 -9.24
CA ALA A 16 5.01 6.11 -10.32
C ALA A 16 4.11 5.46 -11.38
N ALA A 17 4.34 4.18 -11.71
CA ALA A 17 3.50 3.41 -12.60
C ALA A 17 2.11 3.20 -12.01
N ALA A 18 2.01 2.72 -10.75
CA ALA A 18 0.73 2.50 -10.07
C ALA A 18 -0.12 3.77 -9.97
N CYS A 19 0.51 4.94 -9.82
CA CYS A 19 -0.17 6.23 -9.73
C CYS A 19 -0.35 6.96 -11.08
N ASN A 20 0.02 6.36 -12.22
CA ASN A 20 0.02 7.04 -13.54
C ASN A 20 0.82 8.36 -13.55
N ALA A 21 1.86 8.47 -12.73
CA ALA A 21 2.70 9.66 -12.61
C ALA A 21 3.79 9.67 -13.70
N LEU A 22 3.40 9.90 -14.96
CA LEU A 22 4.26 9.71 -16.14
C LEU A 22 5.60 10.48 -16.09
N ALA A 23 5.61 11.70 -15.55
CA ALA A 23 6.83 12.48 -15.41
C ALA A 23 7.82 11.83 -14.43
N ALA A 24 7.33 11.36 -13.29
CA ALA A 24 8.13 10.66 -12.28
C ALA A 24 8.58 9.28 -12.81
N LEU A 25 7.71 8.57 -13.53
CA LEU A 25 8.03 7.28 -14.12
C LEU A 25 9.17 7.41 -15.13
N ARG A 26 9.14 8.44 -15.99
CA ARG A 26 10.21 8.71 -16.94
C ARG A 26 11.56 8.94 -16.25
N LEU A 27 11.58 9.72 -15.17
CA LEU A 27 12.80 9.99 -14.41
C LEU A 27 13.34 8.70 -13.77
N ALA A 28 12.50 7.97 -13.06
CA ALA A 28 12.90 6.74 -12.36
C ALA A 28 13.38 5.64 -13.32
N VAL A 29 12.72 5.46 -14.48
CA VAL A 29 13.17 4.50 -15.51
C VAL A 29 14.50 4.93 -16.12
N THR A 30 14.72 6.22 -16.36
CA THR A 30 16.00 6.72 -16.89
C THR A 30 17.14 6.47 -15.90
N GLU A 31 16.90 6.70 -14.61
CA GLU A 31 17.86 6.40 -13.54
C GLU A 31 18.12 4.88 -13.44
N ALA A 32 17.08 4.06 -13.50
CA ALA A 32 17.23 2.60 -13.47
C ALA A 32 18.14 2.08 -14.59
N LEU A 33 17.91 2.54 -15.81
CA LEU A 33 18.71 2.17 -16.97
C LEU A 33 20.17 2.64 -16.84
N SER A 34 20.41 3.84 -16.29
CA SER A 34 21.77 4.34 -16.08
C SER A 34 22.53 3.56 -15.00
N MET A 35 21.80 2.94 -14.06
CA MET A 35 22.35 2.01 -13.07
C MET A 35 22.54 0.58 -13.60
N GLY A 36 22.19 0.32 -14.86
CA GLY A 36 22.30 -1.01 -15.47
C GLY A 36 21.20 -2.00 -15.06
N ILE A 37 20.07 -1.52 -14.51
CA ILE A 37 18.86 -2.35 -14.35
C ILE A 37 18.35 -2.69 -15.76
N SER A 38 18.07 -3.97 -16.00
CA SER A 38 17.72 -4.41 -17.35
C SER A 38 16.30 -3.95 -17.74
N PRO A 39 16.01 -3.74 -19.03
CA PRO A 39 14.66 -3.45 -19.50
C PRO A 39 13.64 -4.52 -19.10
N GLU A 40 14.05 -5.80 -19.05
CA GLU A 40 13.20 -6.92 -18.65
C GLU A 40 12.77 -6.79 -17.19
N GLU A 41 13.71 -6.48 -16.29
CA GLU A 41 13.41 -6.25 -14.87
C GLU A 41 12.46 -5.05 -14.69
N ILE A 42 12.63 -3.99 -15.47
CA ILE A 42 11.72 -2.82 -15.44
C ILE A 42 10.32 -3.24 -15.92
N GLN A 43 10.22 -4.07 -16.97
CA GLN A 43 8.93 -4.56 -17.46
C GLN A 43 8.21 -5.43 -16.43
N GLU A 44 8.93 -6.28 -15.69
CA GLU A 44 8.35 -7.07 -14.59
C GLU A 44 7.76 -6.16 -13.51
N VAL A 45 8.48 -5.10 -13.13
CA VAL A 45 7.98 -4.10 -12.16
C VAL A 45 6.72 -3.40 -12.67
N LEU A 46 6.68 -3.05 -13.96
CA LEU A 46 5.51 -2.43 -14.59
C LEU A 46 4.30 -3.38 -14.65
N ALA A 47 4.52 -4.67 -14.91
CA ALA A 47 3.47 -5.67 -14.91
C ALA A 47 2.83 -5.78 -13.52
N LEU A 48 3.64 -5.86 -12.46
CA LEU A 48 3.16 -5.86 -11.07
C LEU A 48 2.39 -4.58 -10.73
N ALA A 49 2.91 -3.41 -11.13
CA ALA A 49 2.24 -2.14 -10.89
C ALA A 49 0.86 -2.06 -11.59
N LYS A 50 0.76 -2.63 -12.79
CA LYS A 50 -0.52 -2.73 -13.52
C LYS A 50 -1.51 -3.62 -12.78
N ASP A 51 -1.07 -4.75 -12.23
CA ASP A 51 -1.94 -5.63 -11.44
C ASP A 51 -2.47 -4.92 -10.18
N ILE A 52 -1.63 -4.11 -9.53
CA ILE A 52 -2.03 -3.26 -8.41
C ILE A 52 -3.10 -2.25 -8.85
N GLN A 53 -2.96 -1.61 -10.02
CA GLN A 53 -3.96 -0.67 -10.53
C GLN A 53 -5.34 -1.29 -10.77
N GLN A 54 -5.39 -2.59 -11.10
CA GLN A 54 -6.67 -3.29 -11.31
C GLN A 54 -7.39 -3.62 -10.00
N GLN A 55 -6.73 -3.48 -8.85
CA GLN A 55 -7.35 -3.74 -7.56
C GLN A 55 -8.28 -2.58 -7.16
N PRO A 56 -9.48 -2.87 -6.63
CA PRO A 56 -10.37 -1.83 -6.11
C PRO A 56 -9.71 -1.03 -4.98
N ILE A 57 -9.69 0.30 -5.11
CA ILE A 57 -9.12 1.19 -4.09
C ILE A 57 -9.81 1.05 -2.73
N SER A 58 -11.09 0.64 -2.71
CA SER A 58 -11.86 0.42 -1.48
C SER A 58 -11.22 -0.61 -0.55
N HIS A 59 -10.57 -1.66 -1.08
CA HIS A 59 -9.87 -2.66 -0.26
C HIS A 59 -8.72 -2.02 0.52
N VAL A 60 -7.93 -1.18 -0.16
CA VAL A 60 -6.80 -0.48 0.44
C VAL A 60 -7.29 0.54 1.46
N THR A 61 -8.27 1.37 1.11
CA THR A 61 -8.82 2.39 2.02
C THR A 61 -9.40 1.76 3.29
N HIS A 62 -10.19 0.69 3.18
CA HIS A 62 -10.76 0.02 4.35
C HIS A 62 -9.70 -0.58 5.27
N LEU A 63 -8.68 -1.21 4.70
CA LEU A 63 -7.58 -1.76 5.49
C LEU A 63 -6.81 -0.66 6.21
N ILE A 64 -6.48 0.44 5.52
CA ILE A 64 -5.80 1.58 6.12
C ILE A 64 -6.66 2.19 7.24
N ASP A 65 -7.96 2.37 7.03
CA ASP A 65 -8.88 2.85 8.06
C ASP A 65 -8.93 1.90 9.26
N GLN A 66 -8.85 0.58 9.06
CA GLN A 66 -8.81 -0.39 10.15
C GLN A 66 -7.51 -0.30 10.95
N LEU A 67 -6.37 -0.17 10.28
CA LEU A 67 -5.04 -0.13 10.91
C LEU A 67 -4.78 1.19 11.62
N LEU A 68 -5.26 2.31 11.08
CA LEU A 68 -5.09 3.65 11.64
C LEU A 68 -6.16 4.01 12.69
N ARG A 69 -7.18 3.17 12.88
CA ARG A 69 -8.09 3.34 14.02
C ARG A 69 -7.31 3.17 15.31
N GLU A 70 -7.33 4.21 16.14
CA GLU A 70 -6.99 4.06 17.55
C GLU A 70 -7.84 2.93 18.13
N THR A 71 -7.22 2.06 18.93
CA THR A 71 -7.94 1.02 19.66
C THR A 71 -8.87 1.73 20.64
N LYS A 72 -10.11 2.02 20.23
CA LYS A 72 -11.17 2.42 21.15
C LYS A 72 -11.43 1.20 22.03
N LYS A 73 -10.68 1.07 23.12
CA LYS A 73 -11.14 0.34 24.29
C LYS A 73 -12.36 1.11 24.77
N THR A 74 -13.53 0.70 24.35
CA THR A 74 -14.74 1.01 25.09
C THR A 74 -14.58 0.27 26.42
N THR A 75 -14.07 0.95 27.45
CA THR A 75 -14.38 0.56 28.82
C THR A 75 -15.87 0.75 28.96
N HIS A 76 -16.64 -0.28 28.61
CA HIS A 76 -18.06 -0.30 28.90
C HIS A 76 -18.17 -0.28 30.43
N LYS A 77 -18.43 0.90 31.02
CA LYS A 77 -18.89 0.95 32.41
C LYS A 77 -20.28 0.34 32.41
N HIS A 78 -20.38 -0.92 32.82
CA HIS A 78 -21.67 -1.53 33.09
C HIS A 78 -22.35 -0.72 34.20
N SER A 79 -23.45 -0.02 33.87
CA SER A 79 -24.42 0.42 34.87
C SER A 79 -25.38 -0.73 35.17
N ALA A 80 -26.11 -0.65 36.28
CA ALA A 80 -27.13 -1.64 36.66
C ALA A 80 -28.29 -1.78 35.63
N HIS A 81 -28.27 -1.01 34.55
CA HIS A 81 -29.21 -1.07 33.42
C HIS A 81 -28.52 -1.32 32.07
N CYS A 82 -27.31 -1.89 32.06
CA CYS A 82 -26.71 -2.34 30.81
C CYS A 82 -27.45 -3.58 30.29
N ASP A 83 -28.20 -3.41 29.20
CA ASP A 83 -28.87 -4.48 28.45
C ASP A 83 -27.89 -5.23 27.54
N CYS A 84 -26.67 -5.47 28.05
CA CYS A 84 -25.69 -6.36 27.46
C CYS A 84 -26.10 -7.81 27.77
N GLY A 85 -27.31 -8.15 27.32
CA GLY A 85 -28.00 -9.42 27.50
C GLY A 85 -27.23 -10.56 26.88
N GLY A 86 -27.11 -11.64 27.64
CA GLY A 86 -26.36 -12.83 27.30
C GLY A 86 -26.85 -13.52 26.03
N HIS A 87 -25.88 -13.98 25.26
CA HIS A 87 -26.09 -15.13 24.39
C HIS A 87 -26.29 -16.37 25.28
N HIS A 88 -27.54 -16.63 25.64
CA HIS A 88 -27.96 -17.96 26.04
C HIS A 88 -28.24 -18.80 24.80
N ALA A 89 -27.57 -19.96 24.77
CA ALA A 89 -27.89 -21.20 24.05
C ALA A 89 -27.78 -21.20 22.51
#